data_AF-K9ZYU7-F1
#
_entry.id   AF-K9ZYU7-F1
#
_cell.length_a   1.000
_cell.length_b   1.000
_cell.length_c   1.000
_cell.angle_alpha   90.00
_cell.angle_beta   90.00
_cell.angle_gamma   90.00
#
_symmetry.space_group_name_H-M   'P 1'
#
loop_
_entity.id
_entity.type
_entity.pdbx_description
1 polymer ?
#
loop_
_entity_poly.entity_id
_entity_poly.type
_entity_poly.pdbx_seq_one_letter_code
_entity_poly.pdbx_strand_id
1 'polypeptide(L)'
;MPKLTRRQLLELWWVLPVTATLGTLGTMLHYAARIVLGNQRAGPTKYQGGPRVPIARLADLSGAFAAREFTYQGTPCIVMRLPEATPSSLKVESAHFAAWSRVCTHLGCSVNPLQDLEATALTYNYRPTHPVLGCPCHFSVFDPLRQGESVFGRAVLPLPRVQLEARAGTLYAVGIEPPPQAFVN
;
A
#
# COMPACT_ATOMS: atom_id res chain seq x y z
N MET A 1 -14.67 54.76 -3.95
CA MET A 1 -13.38 54.06 -3.74
C MET A 1 -12.25 55.03 -4.05
N PRO A 2 -11.30 55.27 -3.13
CA PRO A 2 -10.15 56.11 -3.40
C PRO A 2 -9.33 55.55 -4.57
N LYS A 3 -8.90 56.40 -5.51
CA LYS A 3 -8.06 55.99 -6.64
C LYS A 3 -6.65 55.70 -6.14
N LEU A 4 -6.15 54.49 -6.37
CA LEU A 4 -4.76 54.12 -6.09
C LEU A 4 -3.81 55.01 -6.91
N THR A 5 -2.85 55.64 -6.24
CA THR A 5 -1.80 56.40 -6.92
C THR A 5 -0.72 55.47 -7.48
N ARG A 6 0.01 55.93 -8.50
CA ARG A 6 1.15 55.17 -9.08
C ARG A 6 2.20 54.80 -8.02
N ARG A 7 2.46 55.67 -7.05
CA ARG A 7 3.39 55.42 -5.95
C ARG A 7 2.91 54.29 -5.05
N GLN A 8 1.65 54.33 -4.63
CA GLN A 8 1.03 53.27 -3.83
C GLN A 8 1.04 51.92 -4.56
N LEU A 9 0.82 51.93 -5.88
CA LEU A 9 0.92 50.71 -6.70
C LEU A 9 2.34 50.13 -6.68
N LEU A 10 3.38 50.96 -6.83
CA LEU A 10 4.78 50.52 -6.79
C LEU A 10 5.21 50.05 -5.38
N GLU A 11 4.70 50.70 -4.32
CA GLU A 11 4.92 50.28 -2.93
C GLU A 11 4.27 48.93 -2.60
N LEU A 12 3.22 48.54 -3.33
CA LEU A 12 2.54 47.25 -3.19
C LEU A 12 3.01 46.18 -4.19
N TRP A 13 3.84 46.54 -5.17
CA TRP A 13 4.24 45.63 -6.25
C TRP A 13 4.98 44.37 -5.75
N TRP A 14 5.75 44.50 -4.66
CA TRP A 14 6.47 43.37 -4.04
C TRP A 14 5.53 42.33 -3.40
N VAL A 15 4.28 42.69 -3.09
CA VAL A 15 3.31 41.77 -2.46
C VAL A 15 2.97 40.63 -3.41
N LEU A 16 2.84 40.89 -4.71
CA LEU A 16 2.48 39.87 -5.70
C LEU A 16 3.46 38.68 -5.73
N PRO A 17 4.78 38.85 -5.93
CA PRO A 17 5.71 37.73 -5.93
C PRO A 17 5.81 37.06 -4.55
N VAL A 18 5.65 37.80 -3.44
CA VAL A 18 5.66 37.21 -2.09
C VAL A 18 4.42 36.34 -1.85
N THR A 19 3.23 36.81 -2.19
CA THR A 19 1.99 36.02 -2.07
C THR A 19 2.04 34.77 -2.95
N ALA A 20 2.57 34.87 -4.17
CA ALA A 20 2.76 33.71 -5.04
C ALA A 20 3.73 32.67 -4.43
N THR A 21 4.83 33.14 -3.85
CA THR A 21 5.81 32.28 -3.15
C THR A 21 5.18 31.60 -1.94
N LEU A 22 4.46 32.34 -1.10
CA LEU A 22 3.77 31.80 0.07
C LEU A 22 2.70 30.78 -0.31
N GLY A 23 1.92 31.06 -1.38
CA GLY A 23 0.96 30.11 -1.92
C GLY A 23 1.63 28.82 -2.37
N THR A 24 2.75 28.92 -3.10
CA THR A 24 3.52 27.76 -3.55
C THR A 24 4.03 26.93 -2.37
N LEU A 25 4.66 27.56 -1.39
CA LEU A 25 5.14 26.88 -0.17
C LEU A 25 3.99 26.23 0.60
N GLY A 26 2.85 26.91 0.71
CA GLY A 26 1.65 26.38 1.34
C GLY A 26 1.14 25.12 0.64
N THR A 27 1.06 25.12 -0.69
CA THR A 27 0.65 23.93 -1.46
C THR A 27 1.63 22.77 -1.31
N MET A 28 2.95 23.03 -1.37
CA MET A 28 3.97 22.01 -1.18
C MET A 28 3.91 21.41 0.23
N LEU A 29 3.76 22.25 1.26
CA LEU A 29 3.63 21.78 2.64
C LEU A 29 2.36 20.94 2.83
N HIS A 30 1.24 21.39 2.29
CA HIS A 30 -0.01 20.64 2.34
C HIS A 30 0.09 19.28 1.64
N TYR A 31 0.74 19.24 0.48
CA TYR A 31 1.01 18.00 -0.24
C TYR A 31 1.94 17.06 0.53
N ALA A 32 3.04 17.58 1.08
CA ALA A 32 3.96 16.81 1.92
C ALA A 32 3.24 16.22 3.14
N ALA A 33 2.40 17.03 3.81
CA ALA A 33 1.59 16.57 4.94
C ALA A 33 0.65 15.44 4.55
N ARG A 34 0.00 15.51 3.38
CA ARG A 34 -0.86 14.42 2.88
C ARG A 34 -0.10 13.12 2.66
N ILE A 35 1.16 13.16 2.23
CA ILE A 35 1.95 11.94 1.98
C ILE A 35 2.49 11.37 3.29
N VAL A 36 3.02 12.23 4.17
CA VAL A 36 3.66 11.80 5.42
C VAL A 36 2.62 11.35 6.46
N LEU A 37 1.47 12.02 6.52
CA LEU A 37 0.45 11.80 7.55
C LEU A 37 -0.82 11.13 7.01
N GLY A 38 -0.95 10.94 5.69
CA GLY A 38 -2.18 10.45 5.07
C GLY A 38 -2.30 8.93 4.96
N ASN A 39 -1.33 8.17 5.46
CA ASN A 39 -1.38 6.70 5.41
C ASN A 39 -2.60 6.19 6.18
N GLN A 40 -3.45 5.45 5.48
CA GLN A 40 -4.66 4.87 6.03
C GLN A 40 -4.41 3.46 6.56
N ARG A 41 -5.05 3.16 7.69
CA ARG A 41 -5.06 1.82 8.26
C ARG A 41 -5.96 0.89 7.45
N ALA A 42 -5.69 -0.41 7.55
CA ALA A 42 -6.59 -1.41 6.99
C ALA A 42 -7.92 -1.40 7.77
N GLY A 43 -9.01 -1.02 7.10
CA GLY A 43 -10.35 -1.06 7.67
C GLY A 43 -10.92 -2.49 7.75
N PRO A 44 -12.21 -2.62 8.08
CA PRO A 44 -12.94 -3.89 8.01
C PRO A 44 -12.81 -4.54 6.63
N THR A 45 -12.78 -5.87 6.58
CA THR A 45 -12.69 -6.63 5.33
C THR A 45 -13.93 -6.44 4.46
N LYS A 46 -13.73 -6.27 3.15
CA LYS A 46 -14.80 -6.05 2.14
C LYS A 46 -14.66 -7.00 0.97
N TYR A 47 -14.60 -8.30 1.25
CA TYR A 47 -14.41 -9.32 0.23
C TYR A 47 -15.60 -9.41 -0.73
N GLN A 48 -15.29 -9.46 -2.02
CA GLN A 48 -16.22 -9.86 -3.06
C GLN A 48 -15.90 -11.30 -3.43
N GLY A 49 -16.85 -12.20 -3.17
CA GLY A 49 -16.68 -13.63 -3.43
C GLY A 49 -16.51 -13.92 -4.92
N GLY A 50 -15.91 -15.06 -5.24
CA GLY A 50 -15.74 -15.50 -6.62
C GLY A 50 -15.35 -16.98 -6.75
N PRO A 51 -14.81 -17.40 -7.91
CA PRO A 51 -14.47 -18.79 -8.14
C PRO A 51 -13.37 -19.25 -7.20
N ARG A 52 -13.45 -20.47 -6.68
CA ARG A 52 -12.38 -21.03 -5.85
C ARG A 52 -11.18 -21.41 -6.73
N VAL A 53 -10.05 -20.72 -6.55
CA VAL A 53 -8.82 -20.93 -7.34
C VAL A 53 -7.72 -21.51 -6.44
N PRO A 54 -7.10 -22.66 -6.80
CA PRO A 54 -5.99 -23.21 -6.03
C PRO A 54 -4.74 -22.33 -6.15
N ILE A 55 -4.05 -22.08 -5.04
CA ILE A 55 -2.85 -21.25 -4.97
C ILE A 55 -1.59 -22.12 -4.79
N ALA A 56 -1.55 -22.88 -3.70
CA ALA A 56 -0.37 -23.63 -3.27
C ALA A 56 -0.75 -24.74 -2.30
N ARG A 57 0.10 -25.76 -2.13
CA ARG A 57 0.01 -26.62 -0.95
C ARG A 57 0.57 -25.87 0.25
N LEU A 58 0.00 -26.10 1.42
CA LEU A 58 0.45 -25.46 2.66
C LEU A 58 1.92 -25.80 2.97
N ALA A 59 2.34 -27.03 2.65
CA ALA A 59 3.72 -27.50 2.81
C ALA A 59 4.74 -26.74 1.93
N ASP A 60 4.30 -26.15 0.81
CA ASP A 60 5.18 -25.36 -0.07
C ASP A 60 5.49 -23.97 0.54
N LEU A 61 4.72 -23.54 1.56
CA LEU A 61 4.85 -22.25 2.26
C LEU A 61 5.35 -22.44 3.70
N SER A 62 6.45 -23.17 3.88
CA SER A 62 6.93 -23.64 5.19
C SER A 62 7.88 -22.67 5.93
N GLY A 63 8.32 -21.57 5.30
CA GLY A 63 9.14 -20.54 5.95
C GLY A 63 8.30 -19.40 6.55
N ALA A 64 8.82 -18.70 7.56
CA ALA A 64 8.25 -17.41 7.94
C ALA A 64 8.39 -16.44 6.74
N PHE A 65 7.32 -15.72 6.41
CA PHE A 65 7.24 -14.84 5.23
C PHE A 65 7.45 -15.56 3.89
N ALA A 66 7.37 -16.90 3.85
CA ALA A 66 7.34 -17.64 2.59
C ALA A 66 6.14 -17.15 1.78
N ALA A 67 6.40 -16.76 0.53
CA ALA A 67 5.42 -16.11 -0.31
C ALA A 67 5.32 -16.81 -1.67
N ARG A 68 4.13 -16.73 -2.26
CA ARG A 68 3.88 -17.24 -3.61
C ARG A 68 2.96 -16.32 -4.38
N GLU A 69 3.34 -16.07 -5.62
CA GLU A 69 2.55 -15.27 -6.55
C GLU A 69 1.49 -16.14 -7.22
N PHE A 70 0.33 -15.56 -7.50
CA PHE A 70 -0.76 -16.19 -8.23
C PHE A 70 -1.62 -15.12 -8.91
N THR A 71 -2.61 -15.54 -9.70
CA THR A 71 -3.59 -14.64 -10.31
C THR A 71 -4.99 -15.02 -9.84
N TYR A 72 -5.80 -14.03 -9.48
CA TYR A 72 -7.19 -14.22 -9.08
C TYR A 72 -8.07 -13.22 -9.82
N GLN A 73 -9.06 -13.71 -10.57
CA GLN A 73 -9.95 -12.88 -11.40
C GLN A 73 -9.20 -11.86 -12.27
N GLY A 74 -8.09 -12.28 -12.89
CA GLY A 74 -7.24 -11.41 -13.72
C GLY A 74 -6.34 -10.44 -12.95
N THR A 75 -6.41 -10.40 -11.62
CA THR A 75 -5.57 -9.54 -10.78
C THR A 75 -4.34 -10.30 -10.27
N PRO A 76 -3.11 -9.78 -10.44
CA PRO A 76 -1.92 -10.40 -9.87
C PRO A 76 -1.97 -10.28 -8.35
N CYS A 77 -1.71 -11.37 -7.65
CA CYS A 77 -1.84 -11.48 -6.20
C CYS A 77 -0.61 -12.18 -5.60
N ILE A 78 -0.42 -12.02 -4.29
CA ILE A 78 0.61 -12.70 -3.53
C ILE A 78 0.01 -13.24 -2.25
N VAL A 79 0.31 -14.50 -1.94
CA VAL A 79 0.06 -15.10 -0.63
C VAL A 79 1.35 -15.13 0.16
N MET A 80 1.26 -14.98 1.47
CA MET A 80 2.38 -15.06 2.40
C MET A 80 1.99 -15.82 3.66
N ARG A 81 2.91 -16.67 4.15
CA ARG A 81 2.83 -17.20 5.49
C ARG A 81 3.32 -16.17 6.49
N LEU A 82 2.49 -15.87 7.49
CA LEU A 82 2.82 -14.93 8.55
C LEU A 82 3.29 -15.68 9.80
N PRO A 83 4.25 -15.11 10.55
CA PRO A 83 4.69 -15.68 11.83
C PRO A 83 3.61 -15.56 12.93
N GLU A 84 2.68 -14.63 12.80
CA GLU A 84 1.65 -14.34 13.79
C GLU A 84 0.28 -14.06 13.15
N ALA A 85 -0.75 -14.08 14.00
CA ALA A 85 -2.11 -13.82 13.58
C ALA A 85 -2.32 -12.33 13.26
N THR A 86 -2.96 -12.05 12.13
CA THR A 86 -3.55 -10.73 11.84
C THR A 86 -5.07 -10.85 11.76
N PRO A 87 -5.84 -9.75 11.92
CA PRO A 87 -7.30 -9.79 11.88
C PRO A 87 -7.89 -10.40 10.60
N SER A 88 -7.16 -10.35 9.48
CA SER A 88 -7.59 -10.92 8.19
C SER A 88 -6.86 -12.22 7.82
N SER A 89 -5.95 -12.72 8.66
CA SER A 89 -5.20 -13.94 8.37
C SER A 89 -6.07 -15.19 8.53
N LEU A 90 -5.90 -16.16 7.63
CA LEU A 90 -6.43 -17.50 7.77
C LEU A 90 -5.49 -18.31 8.66
N LYS A 91 -6.01 -18.79 9.80
CA LYS A 91 -5.32 -19.75 10.65
C LYS A 91 -5.54 -21.17 10.13
N VAL A 92 -4.45 -21.90 9.91
CA VAL A 92 -4.47 -23.33 9.60
C VAL A 92 -3.48 -24.01 10.53
N GLU A 93 -3.97 -24.85 11.44
CA GLU A 93 -3.18 -25.45 12.51
C GLU A 93 -2.43 -24.37 13.34
N SER A 94 -1.10 -24.35 13.28
CA SER A 94 -0.22 -23.37 13.94
C SER A 94 0.27 -22.26 13.01
N ALA A 95 -0.10 -22.29 11.72
CA ALA A 95 0.35 -21.33 10.72
C ALA A 95 -0.74 -20.30 10.39
N HIS A 96 -0.30 -19.09 10.04
CA HIS A 96 -1.15 -18.01 9.59
C HIS A 96 -0.83 -17.66 8.14
N PHE A 97 -1.86 -17.44 7.33
CA PHE A 97 -1.71 -17.08 5.92
C PHE A 97 -2.53 -15.84 5.61
N ALA A 98 -1.97 -14.93 4.83
CA ALA A 98 -2.68 -13.78 4.31
C ALA A 98 -2.28 -13.56 2.85
N ALA A 99 -3.16 -12.92 2.09
CA ALA A 99 -2.91 -12.64 0.69
C ALA A 99 -3.45 -11.27 0.30
N TRP A 100 -2.81 -10.68 -0.70
CA TRP A 100 -3.10 -9.33 -1.19
C TRP A 100 -2.98 -9.26 -2.71
N SER A 101 -3.66 -8.28 -3.29
CA SER A 101 -3.35 -7.80 -4.64
C SER A 101 -1.91 -7.28 -4.69
N ARG A 102 -1.23 -7.56 -5.80
CA ARG A 102 0.09 -7.00 -6.12
C ARG A 102 -0.02 -5.70 -6.91
N VAL A 103 -1.21 -5.15 -7.09
CA VAL A 103 -1.40 -3.87 -7.77
C VAL A 103 -1.20 -2.76 -6.75
N CYS A 104 -0.10 -2.01 -6.88
CA CYS A 104 0.25 -0.93 -5.98
C CYS A 104 -0.85 0.13 -5.95
N THR A 105 -1.23 0.55 -4.74
CA THR A 105 -2.36 1.46 -4.50
C THR A 105 -2.06 2.94 -4.77
N HIS A 106 -0.90 3.24 -5.35
CA HIS A 106 -0.56 4.55 -5.90
C HIS A 106 -0.98 4.67 -7.38
N LEU A 107 -0.27 3.97 -8.29
CA LEU A 107 -0.46 4.07 -9.75
C LEU A 107 -0.40 2.69 -10.45
N GLY A 108 -0.64 1.60 -9.72
CA GLY A 108 -0.88 0.28 -10.34
C GLY A 108 0.35 -0.56 -10.68
N CYS A 109 1.56 -0.12 -10.38
CA CYS A 109 2.77 -0.95 -10.54
C CYS A 109 2.71 -2.26 -9.72
N SER A 110 3.48 -3.26 -10.13
CA SER A 110 3.58 -4.53 -9.40
C SER A 110 4.31 -4.39 -8.07
N VAL A 111 3.71 -4.96 -7.02
CA VAL A 111 4.27 -5.08 -5.67
C VAL A 111 4.92 -6.46 -5.51
N ASN A 112 6.12 -6.47 -4.92
CA ASN A 112 6.97 -7.64 -4.81
C ASN A 112 7.36 -7.89 -3.34
N PRO A 113 7.58 -9.15 -2.93
CA PRO A 113 8.09 -9.44 -1.60
C PRO A 113 9.55 -8.98 -1.47
N LEU A 114 9.85 -8.26 -0.40
CA LEU A 114 11.20 -7.82 -0.05
C LEU A 114 11.67 -8.61 1.18
N GLN A 115 12.46 -9.65 0.92
CA GLN A 115 12.92 -10.60 1.95
C GLN A 115 14.23 -10.14 2.61
N ASP A 116 15.10 -9.46 1.87
CA ASP A 116 16.36 -8.91 2.39
C ASP A 116 16.13 -7.52 2.99
N LEU A 117 16.29 -7.40 4.30
CA LEU A 117 16.01 -6.19 5.05
C LEU A 117 17.03 -5.07 4.79
N GLU A 118 18.31 -5.42 4.59
CA GLU A 118 19.34 -4.43 4.31
C GLU A 118 19.24 -3.92 2.87
N ALA A 119 18.95 -4.82 1.91
CA ALA A 119 18.64 -4.41 0.55
C ALA A 119 17.40 -3.50 0.53
N THR A 120 16.38 -3.79 1.34
CA THR A 120 15.19 -2.93 1.48
C THR A 120 15.54 -1.56 2.05
N ALA A 121 16.33 -1.52 3.12
CA ALA A 121 16.79 -0.27 3.73
C ALA A 121 17.53 0.62 2.71
N LEU A 122 18.37 0.02 1.88
CA LEU A 122 19.11 0.73 0.84
C LEU A 122 18.23 1.19 -0.33
N THR A 123 17.38 0.30 -0.86
CA THR A 123 16.67 0.54 -2.12
C THR A 123 15.34 1.28 -1.97
N TYR A 124 14.73 1.21 -0.78
CA TYR A 124 13.46 1.89 -0.47
C TYR A 124 13.64 3.05 0.51
N ASN A 125 14.83 3.28 1.06
CA ASN A 125 15.05 4.25 2.15
C ASN A 125 14.10 4.03 3.35
N TYR A 126 13.79 2.76 3.62
CA TYR A 126 12.91 2.33 4.70
C TYR A 126 13.52 1.10 5.34
N ARG A 127 13.76 1.14 6.66
CA ARG A 127 14.41 0.05 7.41
C ARG A 127 13.35 -0.79 8.13
N PRO A 128 12.84 -1.87 7.53
CA PRO A 128 11.88 -2.75 8.19
C PRO A 128 12.56 -3.65 9.22
N THR A 129 11.77 -4.21 10.14
CA THR A 129 12.21 -5.22 11.11
C THR A 129 11.91 -6.66 10.67
N HIS A 130 11.21 -6.82 9.53
CA HIS A 130 10.77 -8.10 8.97
C HIS A 130 10.50 -7.95 7.46
N PRO A 131 10.37 -9.04 6.70
CA PRO A 131 10.05 -8.97 5.28
C PRO A 131 8.75 -8.21 4.99
N VAL A 132 8.78 -7.33 4.01
CA VAL A 132 7.67 -6.44 3.63
C VAL A 132 7.31 -6.62 2.15
N LEU A 133 6.28 -5.92 1.69
CA LEU A 133 5.88 -5.88 0.29
C LEU A 133 6.25 -4.51 -0.30
N GLY A 134 7.00 -4.46 -1.39
CA GLY A 134 7.54 -3.22 -1.97
C GLY A 134 7.11 -2.97 -3.42
N CYS A 135 6.77 -1.73 -3.73
CA CYS A 135 6.57 -1.23 -5.09
C CYS A 135 7.78 -0.40 -5.55
N PRO A 136 8.54 -0.82 -6.58
CA PRO A 136 9.78 -0.17 -6.97
C PRO A 136 9.57 1.17 -7.71
N CYS A 137 8.37 1.44 -8.24
CA CYS A 137 8.14 2.62 -9.07
C CYS A 137 8.30 3.95 -8.31
N HIS A 138 7.80 3.98 -7.08
CA HIS A 138 7.88 5.17 -6.22
C HIS A 138 8.11 4.78 -4.75
N PHE A 139 8.83 3.67 -4.57
CA PHE A 139 9.34 3.18 -3.29
C PHE A 139 8.28 3.05 -2.19
N SER A 140 7.07 2.62 -2.56
CA SER A 140 6.02 2.37 -1.55
C SER A 140 6.23 1.03 -0.88
N VAL A 141 6.07 0.99 0.44
CA VAL A 141 6.25 -0.21 1.26
C VAL A 141 4.96 -0.51 2.00
N PHE A 142 4.54 -1.76 1.95
CA PHE A 142 3.35 -2.29 2.58
C PHE A 142 3.72 -3.37 3.59
N ASP A 143 3.12 -3.31 4.77
CA ASP A 143 3.43 -4.20 5.88
C ASP A 143 2.41 -5.37 5.93
N PRO A 144 2.86 -6.62 5.75
CA PRO A 144 1.98 -7.79 5.75
C PRO A 144 1.41 -8.12 7.14
N LEU A 145 2.11 -7.77 8.22
CA LEU A 145 1.63 -7.94 9.60
C LEU A 145 0.57 -6.89 9.94
N ARG A 146 0.62 -5.74 9.27
CA ARG A 146 -0.41 -4.68 9.34
C ARG A 146 -1.43 -4.80 8.20
N GLN A 147 -1.78 -6.03 7.82
CA GLN A 147 -2.83 -6.32 6.84
C GLN A 147 -2.63 -5.66 5.45
N GLY A 148 -1.40 -5.35 5.06
CA GLY A 148 -1.08 -4.70 3.79
C GLY A 148 -1.16 -3.17 3.84
N GLU A 149 -1.16 -2.56 5.02
CA GLU A 149 -1.06 -1.10 5.21
C GLU A 149 0.18 -0.52 4.52
N SER A 150 0.02 0.63 3.85
CA SER A 150 1.17 1.40 3.39
C SER A 150 1.85 2.05 4.60
N VAL A 151 3.11 1.68 4.84
CA VAL A 151 3.92 2.20 5.95
C VAL A 151 4.96 3.21 5.49
N PHE A 152 5.26 3.27 4.19
CA PHE A 152 6.21 4.21 3.61
C PHE A 152 5.95 4.46 2.12
N GLY A 153 6.41 5.60 1.62
CA GLY A 153 6.42 5.96 0.21
C GLY A 153 5.16 6.70 -0.25
N ARG A 154 4.82 6.54 -1.53
CA ARG A 154 3.78 7.35 -2.22
C ARG A 154 2.37 6.81 -2.09
N ALA A 155 2.21 5.50 -1.96
CA ALA A 155 0.92 4.91 -1.68
C ALA A 155 0.47 5.29 -0.27
N VAL A 156 -0.79 5.67 -0.11
CA VAL A 156 -1.38 6.01 1.21
C VAL A 156 -2.52 5.07 1.60
N LEU A 157 -2.89 4.11 0.74
CA LEU A 157 -3.98 3.16 0.95
C LEU A 157 -3.43 1.73 1.10
N PRO A 158 -4.05 0.88 1.93
CA PRO A 158 -3.65 -0.52 2.08
C PRO A 158 -3.89 -1.31 0.79
N LEU A 159 -3.10 -2.35 0.55
CA LEU A 159 -3.32 -3.29 -0.55
C LEU A 159 -4.66 -4.02 -0.38
N PRO A 160 -5.48 -4.18 -1.44
CA PRO A 160 -6.68 -5.01 -1.40
C PRO A 160 -6.35 -6.43 -0.95
N ARG A 161 -7.05 -6.93 0.07
CA ARG A 161 -6.85 -8.29 0.60
C ARG A 161 -7.54 -9.33 -0.28
N VAL A 162 -6.97 -10.52 -0.35
CA VAL A 162 -7.56 -11.71 -0.97
C VAL A 162 -8.07 -12.64 0.13
N GLN A 163 -9.33 -13.05 0.03
CA GLN A 163 -9.94 -14.01 0.94
C GLN A 163 -9.39 -15.41 0.65
N LEU A 164 -8.89 -16.04 1.70
CA LEU A 164 -8.30 -17.37 1.64
C LEU A 164 -9.22 -18.42 2.26
N GLU A 165 -9.17 -19.63 1.70
CA GLU A 165 -9.75 -20.86 2.26
C GLU A 165 -8.67 -21.96 2.22
N ALA A 166 -8.63 -22.83 3.22
CA ALA A 166 -7.78 -24.01 3.21
C ALA A 166 -8.63 -25.28 3.19
N ARG A 167 -8.31 -26.20 2.28
CA ARG A 167 -9.01 -27.48 2.16
C ARG A 167 -8.06 -28.58 1.73
N ALA A 168 -8.07 -29.70 2.46
CA ALA A 168 -7.25 -30.89 2.17
C ALA A 168 -5.76 -30.54 1.90
N GLY A 169 -5.16 -29.73 2.78
CA GLY A 169 -3.74 -29.34 2.67
C GLY A 169 -3.41 -28.34 1.55
N THR A 170 -4.41 -27.85 0.82
CA THR A 170 -4.26 -26.87 -0.27
C THR A 170 -4.90 -25.54 0.12
N LEU A 171 -4.24 -24.45 -0.21
CA LEU A 171 -4.72 -23.09 -0.03
C LEU A 171 -5.40 -22.59 -1.31
N TYR A 172 -6.53 -21.92 -1.16
CA TYR A 172 -7.35 -21.40 -2.23
C TYR A 172 -7.64 -19.92 -2.03
N ALA A 173 -7.78 -19.18 -3.14
CA ALA A 173 -8.42 -17.87 -3.16
C ALA A 173 -9.91 -18.04 -3.46
N VAL A 174 -10.76 -17.33 -2.72
CA VAL A 174 -12.23 -17.42 -2.83
C VAL A 174 -12.92 -16.06 -2.93
N GLY A 175 -12.17 -14.97 -2.78
CA GLY A 175 -12.68 -13.61 -2.89
C GLY A 175 -11.55 -12.60 -2.90
N ILE A 176 -11.82 -11.37 -3.31
CA ILE A 176 -10.87 -10.26 -3.28
C ILE A 176 -11.60 -8.97 -2.92
N GLU A 177 -10.93 -8.08 -2.18
CA GLU A 177 -11.44 -6.73 -1.96
C GLU A 177 -11.41 -5.92 -3.25
N PRO A 178 -12.36 -4.98 -3.46
CA PRO A 178 -12.29 -4.08 -4.60
C PRO A 178 -11.02 -3.24 -4.57
N PRO A 179 -10.57 -2.74 -5.74
CA PRO A 179 -9.54 -1.70 -5.80
C PRO A 179 -9.97 -0.50 -4.93
N PRO A 180 -9.01 0.19 -4.27
CA PRO A 180 -9.35 1.38 -3.51
C PRO A 180 -9.93 2.45 -4.45
N GLN A 181 -10.89 3.23 -3.97
CA GLN A 181 -11.62 4.23 -4.79
C GLN A 181 -10.73 5.30 -5.45
N ALA A 182 -9.48 5.49 -4.98
CA ALA A 182 -8.53 6.41 -5.60
C ALA A 182 -8.12 6.04 -7.03
N PHE A 183 -8.41 4.81 -7.50
CA PHE A 183 -8.11 4.34 -8.85
C PHE A 183 -9.17 4.63 -9.91
N VAL A 184 -10.32 5.17 -9.53
CA VAL A 184 -11.53 5.18 -10.37
C VAL A 184 -11.89 6.58 -10.90
N ASN A 185 -11.00 7.56 -10.76
CA ASN A 185 -11.17 8.90 -11.33
C ASN A 185 -10.05 9.23 -12.31
#